data_AF-A0A1Q5XM69-F1
#
_entry.id   AF-A0A1Q5XM69-F1
#
_cell.length_a   1.000
_cell.length_b   1.000
_cell.length_c   1.000
_cell.angle_alpha   90.00
_cell.angle_beta   90.00
_cell.angle_gamma   90.00
#
_symmetry.space_group_name_H-M   'P 1'
#
loop_
_entity.id
_entity.type
_entity.pdbx_description
1 polymer ?
#
loop_
_entity_poly.entity_id
_entity_poly.type
_entity_poly.pdbx_seq_one_letter_code
_entity_poly.pdbx_strand_id
1 'polypeptide(L)' 'MIVEENQASKEEIPELEKLVKEKVRLAKKLGITGENASQVKGYESTDDFKRIEEIDKRLWELVK' A
#
# COMPACT_ATOMS: atom_id res chain seq x y z
N MET A 1 -18.74 28.70 -20.30
CA MET A 1 -19.37 27.88 -19.26
C MET A 1 -18.37 26.82 -18.87
N ILE A 2 -17.95 26.82 -17.61
CA ILE A 2 -17.02 25.85 -17.06
C ILE A 2 -17.80 24.55 -16.93
N VAL A 3 -17.35 23.50 -17.61
CA VAL A 3 -17.76 22.13 -17.31
C VAL A 3 -16.60 21.49 -16.55
N GLU A 4 -16.58 21.77 -15.25
CA GLU A 4 -16.09 20.82 -14.25
C GLU A 4 -16.89 19.54 -14.45
N GLU A 5 -16.21 18.44 -14.74
CA GLU A 5 -16.62 17.06 -14.47
C GLU A 5 -15.71 16.18 -15.34
N ASN A 6 -14.58 15.74 -14.78
CA ASN A 6 -14.08 14.35 -14.86
C ASN A 6 -12.65 14.23 -14.27
N GLN A 7 -12.46 14.54 -12.98
CA GLN A 7 -11.19 14.25 -12.28
C GLN A 7 -11.27 13.09 -11.28
N ALA A 8 -12.46 12.63 -10.91
CA ALA A 8 -12.62 11.57 -9.90
C ALA A 8 -12.04 10.21 -10.33
N SER A 9 -12.25 9.78 -11.58
CA SER A 9 -11.84 8.43 -12.01
C SER A 9 -10.36 8.27 -12.37
N LYS A 10 -9.58 9.37 -12.40
CA LYS A 10 -8.14 9.32 -12.71
C LYS A 10 -7.25 9.38 -11.47
N GLU A 11 -7.82 9.67 -10.30
CA GLU A 11 -7.09 9.79 -9.02
C GLU A 11 -7.08 8.49 -8.20
N GLU A 12 -8.08 7.62 -8.37
CA GLU A 12 -8.17 6.34 -7.64
C GLU A 12 -7.05 5.35 -8.05
N ILE A 13 -6.71 5.29 -9.34
CA ILE A 13 -5.61 4.46 -9.87
C ILE A 13 -4.25 4.88 -9.28
N PRO A 14 -3.84 6.16 -9.29
CA PRO A 14 -2.55 6.56 -8.72
C PRO A 14 -2.48 6.42 -7.20
N GLU A 15 -3.59 6.50 -6.46
CA GLU A 15 -3.58 6.21 -5.02
C GLU A 15 -3.38 4.71 -4.75
N LEU A 16 -4.11 3.86 -5.45
CA LEU A 16 -3.94 2.40 -5.35
C LEU A 16 -2.51 1.97 -5.70
N GLU A 17 -1.93 2.50 -6.78
CA GLU A 17 -0.54 2.21 -7.14
C GLU A 17 0.47 2.69 -6.08
N LYS A 18 0.26 3.86 -5.47
CA LYS A 18 1.12 4.38 -4.40
C LYS A 18 1.07 3.47 -3.18
N LEU A 19 -0.13 3.08 -2.76
CA LEU A 19 -0.36 2.18 -1.63
C LEU A 19 0.29 0.82 -1.86
N VAL A 20 0.13 0.22 -3.05
CA VAL A 20 0.78 -1.05 -3.39
C VAL A 20 2.31 -0.92 -3.37
N LYS A 21 2.88 0.14 -3.97
CA LYS A 21 4.34 0.38 -3.95
C LYS A 21 4.87 0.54 -2.53
N GLU A 22 4.16 1.28 -1.68
CA GLU A 22 4.52 1.47 -0.28
C GLU A 22 4.49 0.14 0.48
N LYS A 23 3.41 -0.65 0.35
CA LYS A 23 3.29 -1.98 0.94
C LYS A 23 4.44 -2.90 0.54
N VAL A 24 4.74 -2.99 -0.76
CA VAL A 24 5.83 -3.84 -1.27
C VAL A 24 7.18 -3.38 -0.72
N ARG A 25 7.42 -2.06 -0.63
CA ARG A 25 8.65 -1.52 -0.04
C ARG A 25 8.79 -1.90 1.43
N LEU A 26 7.73 -1.77 2.22
CA LEU A 26 7.71 -2.13 3.64
C LEU A 26 7.89 -3.64 3.82
N ALA A 27 7.19 -4.45 3.04
CA ALA A 27 7.31 -5.92 3.10
C ALA A 27 8.73 -6.39 2.74
N LYS A 28 9.39 -5.76 1.75
CA LYS A 28 10.80 -6.02 1.42
C LYS A 28 11.73 -5.62 2.57
N LYS A 29 11.51 -4.46 3.19
CA LYS A 29 12.30 -3.97 4.34
C LYS A 29 12.21 -4.93 5.54
N LEU A 30 11.04 -5.49 5.79
CA LEU A 30 10.79 -6.48 6.84
C LEU A 30 11.25 -7.90 6.46
N GLY A 31 11.73 -8.11 5.23
CA GLY A 31 12.12 -9.41 4.73
C GLY A 31 10.96 -10.40 4.60
N ILE A 32 9.72 -9.90 4.45
CA ILE A 32 8.51 -10.69 4.24
C ILE A 32 8.41 -11.16 2.79
N THR A 33 8.91 -10.36 1.83
CA THR A 33 8.82 -10.65 0.40
C THR A 33 10.12 -10.33 -0.35
N GLY A 34 10.32 -10.97 -1.51
CA GLY A 34 11.52 -10.85 -2.36
C GLY A 34 12.32 -12.15 -2.46
N GLU A 35 13.27 -12.21 -3.41
CA GLU A 35 14.06 -13.43 -3.70
C GLU A 35 14.98 -13.86 -2.53
N ASN A 36 15.33 -12.94 -1.63
CA ASN A 36 16.14 -13.19 -0.43
C ASN A 36 15.38 -12.83 0.85
N ALA A 37 14.06 -13.04 0.87
CA ALA A 37 13.22 -12.72 2.02
C ALA A 37 13.69 -13.47 3.28
N SER A 38 14.20 -12.71 4.25
CA SER A 38 14.54 -13.21 5.58
C SER A 38 13.80 -12.35 6.59
N GLN A 39 12.70 -12.90 7.13
CA GLN A 39 11.81 -12.17 8.02
C GLN A 39 12.59 -11.64 9.22
N VAL A 40 12.53 -10.32 9.43
CA VAL A 40 13.13 -9.69 10.60
C VAL A 40 12.40 -10.20 11.85
N LYS A 41 13.13 -10.75 12.83
CA LYS A 41 12.51 -11.28 14.04
C LYS A 41 11.70 -10.20 14.76
N GLY A 42 10.42 -10.48 15.03
CA GLY A 42 9.50 -9.53 15.67
C GLY A 42 8.98 -8.43 14.74
N TYR A 43 9.08 -8.61 13.41
CA TYR A 43 8.56 -7.65 12.43
C TYR A 43 7.09 -7.29 12.66
N GLU A 44 6.28 -8.24 13.15
CA GLU A 44 4.85 -8.07 13.43
C GLU A 44 4.56 -6.94 14.44
N SER A 45 5.50 -6.64 15.33
CA SER A 45 5.36 -5.57 16.33
C SER A 45 5.90 -4.21 15.83
N THR A 46 6.50 -4.16 14.65
CA THR A 46 7.09 -2.93 14.10
C THR A 46 6.04 -2.02 13.50
N ASP A 47 6.30 -0.71 13.50
CA ASP A 47 5.39 0.26 12.88
C ASP A 47 5.31 0.08 11.35
N ASP A 48 6.36 -0.45 10.73
CA ASP A 48 6.35 -0.83 9.31
C ASP A 48 5.28 -1.91 9.03
N PHE A 49 5.13 -2.89 9.92
CA PHE A 49 4.10 -3.94 9.75
C PHE A 49 2.69 -3.40 10.01
N LYS A 50 2.50 -2.60 11.07
CA LYS A 50 1.21 -1.91 11.32
C LYS A 50 0.79 -1.04 10.13
N ARG A 51 1.76 -0.38 9.48
CA ARG A 51 1.52 0.42 8.28
C ARG A 51 1.10 -0.45 7.09
N ILE A 52 1.69 -1.63 6.91
CA ILE A 52 1.23 -2.60 5.91
C ILE A 52 -0.24 -2.98 6.15
N GLU A 53 -0.63 -3.26 7.39
CA GLU A 53 -2.02 -3.61 7.72
C GLU A 53 -3.00 -2.45 7.45
N GLU A 54 -2.60 -1.22 7.75
CA GLU A 54 -3.40 -0.03 7.42
C GLU A 54 -3.58 0.14 5.91
N ILE A 55 -2.49 -0.03 5.15
CA ILE A 55 -2.51 0.02 3.69
C ILE A 55 -3.44 -1.07 3.14
N ASP A 56 -3.42 -2.29 3.70
CA ASP A 56 -4.28 -3.38 3.26
C ASP A 56 -5.77 -3.08 3.47
N LYS A 57 -6.13 -2.44 4.59
CA LYS A 57 -7.50 -1.98 4.83
C LYS A 57 -7.93 -0.94 3.80
N ARG A 58 -7.08 0.07 3.54
CA ARG A 58 -7.35 1.11 2.53
C ARG A 58 -7.48 0.54 1.13
N LEU A 59 -6.59 -0.39 0.75
CA LEU A 59 -6.66 -1.08 -0.54
C LEU A 59 -7.95 -1.87 -0.68
N TRP A 60 -8.45 -2.50 0.39
CA TRP A 60 -9.74 -3.19 0.37
C TRP A 60 -10.91 -2.25 0.16
N GLU A 61 -10.86 -1.03 0.72
CA GLU A 61 -11.88 -0.01 0.51
C GLU A 61 -11.89 0.52 -0.93
N LEU A 62 -10.71 0.66 -1.57
CA LEU A 62 -10.58 1.15 -2.95
C LEU A 62 -10.98 0.13 -4.02
N VAL A 63 -11.06 -1.16 -3.68
CA VAL A 63 -11.44 -2.23 -4.62
C VAL A 63 -12.92 -2.62 -4.47
N LYS A 64 -13.64 -2.06 -3.47
CA LYS A 64 -15.07 -2.29 -3.24
C LYS A 64 -15.95 -1.40 -4.11
#